data_AF-A0A2S9K8Q2-F1
#
_entry.id   AF-A0A2S9K8Q2-F1
#
_cell.length_a   1.000
_cell.length_b   1.000
_cell.length_c   1.000
_cell.angle_alpha   90.00
_cell.angle_beta   90.00
_cell.angle_gamma   90.00
#
_symmetry.space_group_name_H-M   'P 1'
#
loop_
_entity.id
_entity.type
_entity.pdbx_description
1 polymer ?
#
loop_
_entity_poly.entity_id
_entity_poly.type
_entity_poly.pdbx_seq_one_letter_code
_entity_poly.pdbx_strand_id
1 'polypeptide(L)'
;MTTPLIAPAQAELLAAILNGLCTRTLAQFAAESRLDGESLADAVERYEVDYAWQVLAAERTRAAVVARLQSELGQELADPLEASVAEALQLAAAQQPTDLLMSFDNDLPELIAGLLRASREPAQALG
;
A
#
# COMPACT_ATOMS: atom_id res chain seq x y z
N MET A 1 -5.55 15.31 27.21
CA MET A 1 -5.94 16.04 25.99
C MET A 1 -4.80 15.90 25.01
N THR A 2 -4.89 14.92 24.10
CA THR A 2 -3.85 14.68 23.10
C THR A 2 -4.24 15.42 21.84
N THR A 3 -3.56 16.52 21.56
CA THR A 3 -3.76 17.34 20.37
C THR A 3 -3.44 16.49 19.13
N PRO A 4 -4.36 16.31 18.16
CA PRO A 4 -4.07 15.55 16.95
C PRO A 4 -3.25 16.42 16.00
N LEU A 5 -1.94 16.48 16.19
CA LEU A 5 -1.01 17.11 15.27
C LEU A 5 -0.72 16.25 14.01
N ILE A 6 -1.49 15.17 13.79
CA ILE A 6 -1.22 14.13 12.80
C ILE A 6 -2.18 14.19 11.58
N ALA A 7 -3.28 14.97 11.64
CA ALA A 7 -4.28 14.99 10.58
C ALA A 7 -3.75 15.38 9.17
N PRO A 8 -2.93 16.43 8.98
CA PRO A 8 -2.45 16.79 7.64
C PRO A 8 -1.39 15.80 7.12
N ALA A 9 -0.45 15.37 7.96
CA ALA A 9 0.58 14.39 7.58
C ALA A 9 -0.01 13.02 7.25
N GLN A 10 -1.05 12.59 7.97
CA GLN A 10 -1.77 11.35 7.69
C GLN A 10 -2.61 11.45 6.41
N ALA A 11 -3.23 12.60 6.15
CA ALA A 11 -3.94 12.85 4.90
C ALA A 11 -2.99 12.87 3.68
N GLU A 12 -1.81 13.47 3.82
CA GLU A 12 -0.77 13.46 2.78
C GLU A 12 -0.24 12.05 2.51
N LEU A 13 0.04 11.28 3.57
CA LEU A 13 0.45 9.87 3.45
C LEU A 13 -0.64 9.05 2.75
N LEU A 14 -1.90 9.20 3.16
CA LEU A 14 -3.03 8.51 2.57
C LEU A 14 -3.20 8.88 1.09
N ALA A 15 -3.11 10.17 0.74
CA ALA A 15 -3.16 10.62 -0.64
C ALA A 15 -1.99 10.03 -1.47
N ALA A 16 -0.78 9.99 -0.90
CA ALA A 16 0.38 9.41 -1.57
C ALA A 16 0.23 7.89 -1.79
N ILE A 17 -0.34 7.17 -0.81
CA ILE A 17 -0.69 5.75 -0.95
C ILE A 17 -1.68 5.58 -2.10
N LEU A 18 -2.81 6.30 -2.06
CA LEU A 18 -3.87 6.19 -3.07
C LEU A 18 -3.34 6.48 -4.49
N ASN A 19 -2.48 7.48 -4.65
CA ASN A 19 -1.85 7.80 -5.94
C ASN A 19 -0.82 6.77 -6.40
N GLY A 20 -0.26 5.99 -5.47
CA GLY A 20 0.73 4.95 -5.72
C GLY A 20 0.15 3.57 -6.02
N LEU A 21 -1.17 3.38 -5.87
CA LEU A 21 -1.79 2.08 -6.07
C LEU A 21 -1.80 1.69 -7.55
N CYS A 22 -1.29 0.50 -7.85
CA CYS A 22 -1.44 -0.13 -9.16
C CYS A 22 -2.77 -0.90 -9.21
N THR A 23 -3.85 -0.19 -9.52
CA THR A 23 -5.18 -0.78 -9.68
C THR A 23 -5.61 -0.87 -11.14
N ARG A 24 -6.38 -1.92 -11.46
CA ARG A 24 -6.94 -2.15 -12.79
C ARG A 24 -8.35 -2.70 -12.71
N THR A 25 -9.21 -2.35 -13.66
CA THR A 25 -10.52 -3.00 -13.78
C THR A 25 -10.37 -4.44 -14.28
N LEU A 26 -11.36 -5.29 -14.01
CA LEU A 26 -11.40 -6.66 -14.58
C LEU A 26 -11.30 -6.65 -16.12
N ALA A 27 -11.91 -5.66 -16.77
CA ALA A 27 -11.87 -5.52 -18.23
C ALA A 27 -10.45 -5.22 -18.74
N GLN A 28 -9.73 -4.32 -18.07
CA GLN A 28 -8.33 -4.02 -18.39
C GLN A 28 -7.44 -5.24 -18.16
N PHE A 29 -7.58 -5.90 -17.01
CA PHE A 29 -6.77 -7.08 -16.70
C PHE A 29 -7.00 -8.25 -17.67
N ALA A 30 -8.25 -8.48 -18.08
CA ALA A 30 -8.57 -9.46 -19.10
C ALA A 30 -8.02 -9.10 -20.48
N ALA A 31 -7.95 -7.81 -20.82
CA ALA A 31 -7.34 -7.36 -22.07
C ALA A 31 -5.81 -7.56 -22.05
N GLU A 32 -5.15 -7.21 -20.94
CA GLU A 32 -3.71 -7.44 -20.71
C GLU A 32 -3.36 -8.93 -20.84
N SER A 33 -4.07 -9.79 -20.12
CA SER A 33 -3.83 -11.25 -20.14
C SER A 33 -3.89 -11.82 -21.57
N ARG A 34 -4.87 -11.36 -22.37
CA ARG A 34 -5.00 -11.77 -23.77
C ARG A 34 -3.85 -11.30 -24.65
N LEU A 35 -3.31 -10.10 -24.40
CA LEU A 35 -2.15 -9.59 -25.13
C LEU A 35 -0.90 -10.42 -24.83
N ASP A 36 -0.78 -10.91 -23.59
CA ASP A 36 0.31 -11.78 -23.15
C ASP A 36 0.13 -13.25 -23.58
N GLY A 37 -1.00 -13.58 -24.21
CA GLY A 37 -1.33 -14.94 -24.64
C GLY A 37 -1.69 -15.89 -23.48
N GLU A 38 -1.99 -15.33 -22.31
CA GLU A 38 -2.36 -16.05 -21.10
C GLU A 38 -3.89 -16.02 -20.89
N SER A 39 -4.44 -17.07 -20.27
CA SER A 39 -5.85 -17.03 -19.88
C SER A 39 -6.03 -16.12 -18.67
N LEU A 40 -7.19 -15.47 -18.55
CA LEU A 40 -7.48 -14.63 -17.36
C LEU A 40 -7.37 -15.44 -16.05
N ALA A 41 -7.75 -16.71 -16.05
CA ALA A 41 -7.67 -17.54 -14.86
C ALA A 41 -6.22 -17.78 -14.42
N ASP A 42 -5.35 -18.11 -15.39
CA ASP A 42 -3.92 -18.31 -15.12
C ASP A 42 -3.28 -17.00 -14.64
N ALA A 43 -3.62 -15.86 -15.25
CA ALA A 43 -3.11 -14.56 -14.85
C ALA A 43 -3.57 -14.17 -13.42
N VAL A 44 -4.84 -14.43 -13.06
CA VAL A 44 -5.35 -14.19 -11.69
C VAL A 44 -4.55 -15.01 -10.68
N GLU A 45 -4.29 -16.29 -10.98
CA GLU A 45 -3.55 -17.18 -10.09
C GLU A 45 -2.07 -16.76 -9.99
N ARG A 46 -1.42 -16.51 -11.12
CA ARG A 46 0.00 -16.15 -11.22
C ARG A 46 0.34 -14.88 -10.46
N TYR A 47 -0.48 -13.84 -10.64
CA TYR A 47 -0.25 -12.54 -10.00
C TYR A 47 -0.98 -12.40 -8.67
N GLU A 48 -1.64 -13.46 -8.19
CA GLU A 48 -2.48 -13.42 -7.00
C GLU A 48 -3.37 -12.16 -6.97
N VAL A 49 -4.22 -11.99 -7.99
CA VAL A 49 -5.06 -10.79 -8.11
C VAL A 49 -6.33 -10.93 -7.29
N ASP A 50 -6.66 -9.88 -6.55
CA ASP A 50 -7.91 -9.76 -5.81
C ASP A 50 -8.44 -8.32 -5.89
N TYR A 51 -9.59 -8.04 -5.28
CA TYR A 51 -10.11 -6.69 -5.18
C TYR A 51 -9.18 -5.80 -4.36
N ALA A 52 -8.93 -4.58 -4.83
CA ALA A 52 -7.98 -3.65 -4.22
C ALA A 52 -8.29 -3.37 -2.73
N TRP A 53 -9.57 -3.23 -2.38
CA TRP A 53 -9.99 -3.06 -0.98
C TRP A 53 -9.66 -4.28 -0.12
N GLN A 54 -9.76 -5.51 -0.66
CA GLN A 54 -9.37 -6.72 0.07
C GLN A 54 -7.86 -6.81 0.22
N VAL A 55 -7.11 -6.54 -0.85
CA VAL A 55 -5.65 -6.53 -0.81
C VAL A 55 -5.14 -5.56 0.26
N LEU A 56 -5.66 -4.33 0.30
CA LEU A 56 -5.26 -3.32 1.28
C LEU A 56 -5.67 -3.66 2.71
N ALA A 57 -6.83 -4.28 2.91
CA ALA A 57 -7.31 -4.68 4.24
C ALA A 57 -6.70 -5.99 4.76
N ALA A 58 -5.97 -6.74 3.92
CA ALA A 58 -5.45 -8.04 4.26
C ALA A 58 -4.27 -7.96 5.25
N GLU A 59 -4.27 -8.89 6.22
CA GLU A 59 -3.20 -9.01 7.20
C GLU A 59 -1.82 -9.22 6.54
N ARG A 60 -1.77 -10.01 5.46
CA ARG A 60 -0.51 -10.25 4.74
C ARG A 60 0.11 -8.98 4.17
N THR A 61 -0.72 -8.06 3.68
CA THR A 61 -0.27 -6.78 3.14
C THR A 61 0.30 -5.91 4.26
N ARG A 62 -0.41 -5.84 5.40
CA ARG A 62 0.08 -5.16 6.60
C ARG A 62 1.42 -5.73 7.06
N ALA A 63 1.52 -7.05 7.20
CA ALA A 63 2.74 -7.73 7.63
C ALA A 63 3.92 -7.47 6.67
N ALA A 64 3.68 -7.47 5.35
CA ALA A 64 4.71 -7.18 4.36
C ALA A 64 5.23 -5.73 4.48
N VAL A 65 4.33 -4.75 4.65
CA VAL A 65 4.70 -3.34 4.87
C VAL A 65 5.52 -3.18 6.15
N VAL A 66 5.08 -3.79 7.25
CA VAL A 66 5.77 -3.75 8.55
C VAL A 66 7.16 -4.38 8.44
N ALA A 67 7.27 -5.56 7.81
CA ALA A 67 8.54 -6.23 7.60
C ALA A 67 9.49 -5.39 6.74
N ARG A 68 8.98 -4.75 5.69
CA ARG A 68 9.76 -3.85 4.82
C ARG A 68 10.29 -2.65 5.61
N LEU A 69 9.44 -2.01 6.39
CA LEU A 69 9.82 -0.89 7.25
C LEU A 69 10.87 -1.28 8.29
N GLN A 70 10.73 -2.43 8.95
CA GLN A 70 11.72 -2.95 9.90
C GLN A 70 13.06 -3.20 9.21
N SER A 71 13.05 -3.79 8.02
CA SER A 71 14.24 -4.02 7.22
C SER A 71 14.94 -2.71 6.84
N GLU A 72 14.18 -1.66 6.51
CA GLU A 72 14.75 -0.37 6.11
C GLU A 72 15.25 0.47 7.29
N LEU A 73 14.60 0.36 8.45
CA LEU A 73 14.98 1.06 9.67
C LEU A 73 16.07 0.33 10.47
N GLY A 74 16.32 -0.95 10.16
CA GLY A 74 17.28 -1.80 10.86
C GLY A 74 16.90 -2.10 12.31
N GLN A 75 15.64 -1.91 12.68
CA GLN A 75 15.12 -2.09 14.04
C GLN A 75 13.65 -2.50 14.01
N GLU A 76 13.17 -3.09 15.11
CA GLU A 76 11.75 -3.37 15.28
C GLU A 76 10.93 -2.07 15.25
N LEU A 77 9.74 -2.17 14.66
CA LEU A 77 8.79 -1.07 14.63
C LEU A 77 8.20 -0.87 16.01
N ALA A 78 8.18 0.37 16.49
CA ALA A 78 7.44 0.70 17.70
C ALA A 78 5.93 0.59 17.46
N ASP A 79 5.19 0.05 18.43
CA ASP A 79 3.72 -0.15 18.38
C ASP A 79 2.92 1.02 17.80
N PRO A 80 3.23 2.31 18.10
CA PRO A 80 2.46 3.43 17.54
C PRO A 80 2.62 3.58 16.01
N LEU A 81 3.77 3.20 15.45
CA LEU A 81 3.98 3.29 14.01
C LEU A 81 3.28 2.14 13.30
N GLU A 82 3.32 0.93 13.86
CA GLU A 82 2.57 -0.21 13.33
C GLU A 82 1.06 0.08 13.30
N ALA A 83 0.52 0.66 14.37
CA ALA A 83 -0.88 1.10 14.41
C ALA A 83 -1.20 2.15 13.34
N SER A 84 -0.28 3.09 13.10
CA SER A 84 -0.46 4.13 12.08
C SER A 84 -0.47 3.55 10.66
N VAL A 85 0.38 2.55 10.40
CA VAL A 85 0.39 1.81 9.12
C VAL A 85 -0.91 1.06 8.92
N ALA A 86 -1.38 0.36 9.96
CA ALA A 86 -2.65 -0.37 9.92
C ALA A 86 -3.83 0.57 9.63
N GLU A 87 -3.89 1.72 10.29
CA GLU A 87 -4.93 2.73 10.08
C GLU A 87 -4.88 3.30 8.65
N ALA A 88 -3.70 3.65 8.14
CA ALA A 88 -3.54 4.16 6.78
C ALA A 88 -4.00 3.14 5.72
N LEU A 89 -3.66 1.87 5.87
CA LEU A 89 -4.10 0.80 4.98
C LEU A 89 -5.63 0.61 5.02
N GLN A 90 -6.23 0.65 6.20
CA GLN A 90 -7.70 0.53 6.34
C GLN A 90 -8.43 1.73 5.72
N LEU A 91 -7.92 2.94 5.91
CA LEU A 91 -8.47 4.14 5.27
C LEU A 91 -8.28 4.13 3.75
N ALA A 92 -7.17 3.59 3.26
CA ALA A 92 -6.94 3.42 1.82
C ALA A 92 -7.91 2.39 1.23
N ALA A 93 -8.12 1.26 1.93
CA ALA A 93 -9.07 0.22 1.56
C ALA A 93 -10.50 0.75 1.47
N ALA A 94 -10.94 1.53 2.46
CA ALA A 94 -12.27 2.12 2.52
C ALA A 94 -12.55 3.13 1.39
N GLN A 95 -11.51 3.69 0.78
CA GLN A 95 -11.61 4.62 -0.35
C GLN A 95 -11.50 3.94 -1.72
N GLN A 96 -11.24 2.63 -1.77
CA GLN A 96 -11.17 1.93 -3.04
C GLN A 96 -12.56 1.68 -3.63
N PRO A 97 -12.73 1.90 -4.95
CA PRO A 97 -13.85 1.34 -5.69
C PRO A 97 -13.93 -0.19 -5.56
N THR A 98 -15.14 -0.74 -5.57
CA THR A 98 -15.38 -2.17 -5.37
C THR A 98 -15.05 -3.03 -6.60
N ASP A 99 -14.82 -2.42 -7.75
CA ASP A 99 -14.55 -3.06 -9.04
C ASP A 99 -13.08 -3.01 -9.47
N LEU A 100 -12.23 -2.33 -8.69
CA LEU A 100 -10.80 -2.29 -8.94
C LEU A 100 -10.09 -3.50 -8.34
N LEU A 101 -9.20 -4.05 -9.13
CA LEU A 101 -8.34 -5.19 -8.81
C LEU A 101 -6.92 -4.74 -8.55
N MET A 102 -6.22 -5.49 -7.71
CA MET A 102 -4.83 -5.28 -7.34
C MET A 102 -4.18 -6.65 -7.16
N SER A 103 -2.93 -6.78 -7.59
CA SER A 103 -2.12 -7.97 -7.30
C SER A 103 -1.66 -7.92 -5.85
N PHE A 104 -1.43 -9.04 -5.18
CA PHE A 104 -0.71 -9.05 -3.91
C PHE A 104 0.82 -8.95 -4.07
N ASP A 105 1.34 -9.25 -5.26
CA ASP A 105 2.73 -9.04 -5.67
C ASP A 105 2.89 -7.65 -6.30
N ASN A 106 2.69 -6.62 -5.46
CA ASN A 106 2.82 -5.22 -5.85
C ASN A 106 3.91 -4.53 -5.02
N ASP A 107 4.36 -3.37 -5.48
CA ASP A 107 5.37 -2.56 -4.78
C ASP A 107 4.78 -1.71 -3.63
N LEU A 108 3.58 -2.04 -3.11
CA LEU A 108 2.96 -1.28 -2.01
C LEU A 108 3.83 -1.28 -0.74
N PRO A 109 4.43 -2.40 -0.30
CA PRO A 109 5.32 -2.39 0.86
C PRO A 109 6.48 -1.41 0.70
N GLU A 110 7.13 -1.40 -0.47
CA GLU A 110 8.22 -0.52 -0.84
C GLU A 110 7.77 0.94 -0.88
N LEU A 111 6.62 1.20 -1.50
CA LEU A 111 6.04 2.54 -1.62
C LEU A 111 5.72 3.13 -0.24
N ILE A 112 5.03 2.39 0.63
CA ILE A 112 4.68 2.86 1.97
C ILE A 112 5.93 3.07 2.81
N ALA A 113 6.91 2.17 2.73
CA ALA A 113 8.17 2.33 3.43
C ALA A 113 8.92 3.60 2.99
N GLY A 114 8.99 3.86 1.68
CA GLY A 114 9.60 5.06 1.11
C GLY A 114 8.91 6.35 1.55
N LEU A 115 7.57 6.39 1.53
CA LEU A 115 6.78 7.56 1.97
C LEU A 115 6.97 7.86 3.46
N LEU A 116 6.99 6.82 4.30
CA LEU A 116 7.21 6.96 5.73
C LEU A 116 8.65 7.39 6.07
N ARG A 117 9.64 6.97 5.28
CA ARG A 117 11.00 7.50 5.39
C ARG A 117 11.05 8.97 5.01
N ALA A 118 10.50 9.35 3.86
CA ALA A 118 10.53 10.73 3.38
C ALA A 118 9.83 11.72 4.34
N SER A 119 8.71 11.31 4.94
CA SER A 119 8.01 12.11 5.97
C SER A 119 8.76 12.21 7.30
N ARG A 120 9.74 11.32 7.55
CA ARG A 120 10.60 11.31 8.75
C ARG A 120 11.95 11.99 8.55
N GLU A 121 12.28 12.45 7.35
CA GLU A 121 13.46 13.27 7.08
C GLU A 121 13.09 14.76 7.13
N PRO A 122 13.07 15.42 8.32
CA PRO A 122 13.12 16.86 8.35
C PRO A 122 14.57 17.29 8.03
N ALA A 123 14.74 17.97 6.89
CA ALA A 123 15.77 19.00 6.70
C ALA A 123 17.19 18.70 7.27
N GLN A 124 17.85 17.62 6.84
CA GLN A 124 19.32 17.49 6.98
C GLN A 124 20.10 17.95 5.74
N ALA A 125 19.46 18.66 4.81
CA ALA A 125 20.11 19.29 3.66
C ALA A 125 20.28 20.81 3.89
N LEU A 126 20.99 21.18 4.97
CA LEU A 126 21.59 22.51 5.18
C LEU A 126 22.71 22.33 6.20
N GLY A 127 23.83 21.78 5.74
CA GLY A 127 25.09 21.63 6.46
C GLY A 127 26.25 21.64 5.49
#